data_AF-A0A357HXF2-F1
#
_entry.id   AF-A0A357HXF2-F1
#
_cell.length_a   1.000
_cell.length_b   1.000
_cell.length_c   1.000
_cell.angle_alpha   90.00
_cell.angle_beta   90.00
_cell.angle_gamma   90.00
#
_symmetry.space_group_name_H-M   'P 1'
#
loop_
_entity.id
_entity.type
_entity.pdbx_description
1 polymer ?
#
loop_
_entity_poly.entity_id
_entity_poly.type
_entity_poly.pdbx_seq_one_letter_code
_entity_poly.pdbx_strand_id
1 'polypeptide(L)'
;MGYAQKQQTALCLDAGHFHPTESIADKISSVLMYVPELLLHVSRGVRWDSDHVVLFDDATQQIMQELVRCDALPRTHIGLDFFDASINRIAAWAIGTRAAQKSLLLALLEPRAALREAELSGDYTTRLALLEQAKAFPWSAVWAEFCQRNDVPDELGLLSKVKDYEKTVLSARN
;
A
#
# COMPACT_ATOMS: atom_id res chain seq x y z
N MET A 1 1.86 -8.98 20.68
CA MET A 1 0.53 -9.20 20.04
C MET A 1 -0.51 -9.84 20.98
N GLY A 2 -0.13 -10.70 21.94
CA GLY A 2 -1.10 -11.43 22.79
C GLY A 2 -2.08 -10.58 23.63
N TYR A 3 -1.76 -9.32 23.94
CA TYR A 3 -2.71 -8.42 24.62
C TYR A 3 -3.94 -8.14 23.76
N ALA A 4 -3.75 -7.78 22.48
CA ALA A 4 -4.86 -7.51 21.56
C ALA A 4 -5.73 -8.76 21.35
N GLN A 5 -5.11 -9.94 21.25
CA GLN A 5 -5.84 -11.21 21.22
C GLN A 5 -6.63 -11.45 22.51
N LYS A 6 -6.05 -11.22 23.70
CA LYS A 6 -6.74 -11.45 24.97
C LYS A 6 -7.89 -10.46 25.19
N GLN A 7 -7.70 -9.20 24.81
CA GLN A 7 -8.66 -8.12 25.05
C GLN A 7 -9.57 -7.82 23.84
N GLN A 8 -9.38 -8.54 22.74
CA GLN A 8 -10.12 -8.35 21.48
C GLN A 8 -10.11 -6.87 21.02
N THR A 9 -8.96 -6.23 21.14
CA THR A 9 -8.74 -4.90 20.55
C THR A 9 -8.27 -5.06 19.10
N ALA A 10 -8.38 -3.99 18.30
CA ALA A 10 -7.62 -3.91 17.06
C ALA A 10 -6.12 -4.06 17.33
N LEU A 11 -5.39 -4.64 16.38
CA LEU A 11 -3.92 -4.67 16.40
C LEU A 11 -3.37 -3.73 15.35
N CYS A 12 -2.50 -2.80 15.76
CA CYS A 12 -1.74 -1.98 14.83
C CYS A 12 -0.48 -2.73 14.36
N LEU A 13 -0.26 -2.78 13.05
CA LEU A 13 0.97 -3.23 12.41
C LEU A 13 1.56 -2.06 11.61
N ASP A 14 2.71 -1.57 12.04
CA ASP A 14 3.47 -0.54 11.32
C ASP A 14 4.58 -1.18 10.50
N ALA A 15 4.69 -0.81 9.22
CA ALA A 15 5.67 -1.38 8.30
C ALA A 15 7.14 -1.07 8.66
N GLY A 16 7.40 -0.03 9.46
CA GLY A 16 8.74 0.38 9.91
C GLY A 16 9.21 -0.27 11.21
N HIS A 17 8.29 -0.86 11.98
CA HIS A 17 8.51 -1.25 13.39
C HIS A 17 9.00 -2.69 13.61
N PHE A 18 9.47 -3.36 12.57
CA PHE A 18 9.85 -4.77 12.62
C PHE A 18 11.33 -5.00 12.29
N HIS A 19 11.81 -6.23 12.49
CA HIS A 19 13.21 -6.56 12.26
C HIS A 19 13.59 -6.41 10.78
N PRO A 20 14.89 -6.29 10.47
CA PRO A 20 15.35 -6.36 9.09
C PRO A 20 14.78 -7.59 8.37
N THR A 21 14.27 -7.41 7.16
CA THR A 21 13.58 -8.43 6.32
C THR A 21 12.23 -8.93 6.82
N GLU A 22 11.77 -8.50 7.99
CA GLU A 22 10.46 -8.90 8.51
C GLU A 22 9.34 -8.14 7.78
N SER A 23 8.40 -8.88 7.18
CA SER A 23 7.26 -8.31 6.46
C SER A 23 6.01 -8.28 7.32
N ILE A 24 5.24 -7.19 7.27
CA ILE A 24 3.91 -7.14 7.89
C ILE A 24 2.84 -7.81 7.02
N ALA A 25 3.08 -7.96 5.70
CA ALA A 25 2.14 -8.65 4.80
C ALA A 25 1.90 -10.09 5.28
N ASP A 26 2.97 -10.82 5.57
CA ASP A 26 2.94 -12.20 6.07
C ASP A 26 2.20 -12.36 7.40
N LYS A 27 2.02 -11.26 8.15
CA LYS A 27 1.35 -11.28 9.45
C LYS A 27 -0.17 -11.14 9.33
N ILE A 28 -0.68 -10.55 8.25
CA ILE A 28 -2.09 -10.17 8.12
C ILE A 28 -3.01 -11.38 8.25
N SER A 29 -2.83 -12.40 7.41
CA SER A 29 -3.67 -13.61 7.41
C SER A 29 -3.58 -14.37 8.75
N SER A 30 -2.38 -14.44 9.33
CA SER A 30 -2.17 -15.09 10.63
C SER A 30 -2.83 -14.34 11.79
N VAL A 31 -2.70 -13.01 11.82
CA VAL A 31 -3.21 -12.18 12.93
C VAL A 31 -4.73 -12.09 12.91
N LEU A 32 -5.35 -11.95 11.73
CA LEU A 32 -6.81 -11.81 11.58
C LEU A 32 -7.60 -13.05 12.02
N MET A 33 -6.93 -14.18 12.22
CA MET A 33 -7.50 -15.38 12.87
C MET A 33 -7.77 -15.19 14.36
N TYR A 34 -7.13 -14.20 15.01
CA TYR A 34 -7.10 -14.05 16.47
C TYR A 34 -7.53 -12.69 17.00
N VAL A 35 -7.60 -11.66 16.15
CA VAL A 35 -8.04 -10.31 16.51
C VAL A 35 -9.21 -9.88 15.62
N PRO A 36 -10.13 -9.03 16.10
CA PRO A 36 -11.29 -8.64 15.31
C PRO A 36 -10.91 -7.78 14.10
N GLU A 37 -9.98 -6.85 14.27
CA GLU A 37 -9.62 -5.83 13.28
C GLU A 37 -8.11 -5.55 13.28
N LEU A 38 -7.62 -5.05 12.14
CA LEU A 38 -6.28 -4.50 11.99
C LEU A 38 -6.32 -2.99 11.81
N LEU A 39 -5.32 -2.31 12.37
CA LEU A 39 -4.87 -1.01 11.90
C LEU A 39 -3.53 -1.24 11.19
N LEU A 40 -3.37 -0.74 9.98
CA LEU A 40 -2.09 -0.74 9.30
C LEU A 40 -1.55 0.69 9.27
N HIS A 41 -0.31 0.85 9.71
CA HIS A 41 0.47 2.04 9.39
C HIS A 41 1.42 1.66 8.27
N VAL A 42 1.09 2.09 7.06
CA VAL A 42 1.94 1.89 5.89
C VAL A 42 2.99 2.99 5.89
N SER A 43 4.24 2.60 6.07
CA SER A 43 5.43 3.44 6.18
C SER A 43 6.57 2.81 5.36
N ARG A 44 7.71 3.50 5.23
CA ARG A 44 8.91 2.93 4.60
C ARG A 44 10.12 3.05 5.52
N GLY A 45 10.47 1.94 6.17
CA GLY A 45 11.71 1.81 6.93
C GLY A 45 12.94 1.76 6.02
N VAL A 46 13.91 2.65 6.25
CA VAL A 46 15.20 2.69 5.55
C VAL A 46 16.29 2.36 6.56
N ARG A 47 16.54 1.06 6.73
CA ARG A 47 17.47 0.45 7.73
C ARG A 47 17.03 0.54 9.18
N TRP A 48 16.24 1.55 9.53
CA TRP A 48 15.58 1.73 10.81
C TRP A 48 14.17 2.25 10.56
N ASP A 49 13.40 2.44 11.62
CA ASP A 49 12.07 3.04 11.61
C ASP A 49 12.13 4.53 11.26
N SER A 50 12.38 4.81 9.98
CA SER A 50 12.85 6.11 9.49
C SER A 50 11.76 6.99 8.90
N ASP A 51 10.50 6.56 8.96
CA ASP A 51 9.34 7.34 8.52
C ASP A 51 9.46 7.93 7.10
N HIS A 52 10.07 7.20 6.16
CA HIS A 52 10.14 7.71 4.79
C HIS A 52 8.79 7.53 4.08
N VAL A 53 8.54 8.42 3.12
CA VAL A 53 7.34 8.37 2.28
C VAL A 53 7.18 6.98 1.64
N VAL A 54 5.96 6.45 1.76
CA VAL A 54 5.52 5.20 1.14
C VAL A 54 5.73 5.26 -0.37
N LEU A 55 6.24 4.17 -0.94
CA LEU A 55 6.48 4.03 -2.37
C LEU A 55 5.57 2.96 -2.96
N PHE A 56 5.43 2.98 -4.29
CA PHE A 56 4.84 1.87 -5.02
C PHE A 56 5.91 0.77 -5.19
N ASP A 57 6.29 0.16 -4.07
CA ASP A 57 7.33 -0.87 -3.96
C ASP A 57 6.74 -2.25 -3.63
N ASP A 58 7.60 -3.27 -3.57
CA ASP A 58 7.17 -4.65 -3.34
C ASP A 58 6.49 -4.81 -1.98
N ALA A 59 7.02 -4.19 -0.92
CA ALA A 59 6.46 -4.30 0.43
C ALA A 59 5.04 -3.73 0.50
N THR A 60 4.84 -2.52 -0.06
CA THR A 60 3.51 -1.88 -0.10
C THR A 60 2.54 -2.69 -0.96
N GLN A 61 3.00 -3.23 -2.09
CA GLN A 61 2.18 -4.09 -2.94
C GLN A 61 1.78 -5.39 -2.22
N GLN A 62 2.71 -6.05 -1.54
CA GLN A 62 2.43 -7.29 -0.80
C GLN A 62 1.40 -7.09 0.31
N ILE A 63 1.47 -5.97 1.05
CA ILE A 63 0.46 -5.61 2.06
C ILE A 63 -0.93 -5.57 1.43
N MET A 64 -1.09 -4.83 0.33
CA MET A 64 -2.38 -4.66 -0.33
C MET A 64 -2.87 -5.95 -1.01
N GLN A 65 -1.95 -6.73 -1.58
CA GLN A 65 -2.24 -8.05 -2.13
C GLN A 65 -2.81 -8.97 -1.07
N GLU A 66 -2.18 -9.06 0.11
CA GLU A 66 -2.66 -9.92 1.19
C GLU A 66 -4.04 -9.47 1.69
N LEU A 67 -4.26 -8.15 1.84
CA LEU A 67 -5.58 -7.63 2.22
C LEU A 67 -6.68 -8.02 1.23
N VAL A 68 -6.40 -7.96 -0.07
CA VAL A 68 -7.37 -8.32 -1.11
C VAL A 68 -7.52 -9.82 -1.25
N ARG A 69 -6.44 -10.60 -1.16
CA ARG A 69 -6.46 -12.07 -1.28
C ARG A 69 -7.19 -12.74 -0.13
N CYS A 70 -7.11 -12.17 1.08
CA CYS A 70 -7.79 -12.68 2.26
C CYS A 70 -9.17 -12.06 2.51
N ASP A 71 -9.69 -11.25 1.57
CA ASP A 71 -10.94 -10.49 1.72
C ASP A 71 -10.99 -9.69 3.05
N ALA A 72 -9.84 -9.13 3.45
CA ALA A 72 -9.63 -8.50 4.75
C ALA A 72 -9.89 -7.00 4.78
N LEU A 73 -10.17 -6.37 3.63
CA LEU A 73 -10.46 -4.93 3.54
C LEU A 73 -11.55 -4.45 4.53
N PRO A 74 -12.67 -5.17 4.74
CA PRO A 74 -13.71 -4.72 5.68
C PRO A 74 -13.28 -4.75 7.16
N ARG A 75 -12.17 -5.42 7.47
CA ARG A 75 -11.65 -5.61 8.84
C ARG A 75 -10.32 -4.88 9.07
N THR A 76 -9.89 -4.05 8.12
CA THR A 76 -8.60 -3.38 8.16
C THR A 76 -8.75 -1.88 7.93
N HIS A 77 -8.24 -1.10 8.87
CA HIS A 77 -8.08 0.35 8.75
C HIS A 77 -6.70 0.64 8.16
N ILE A 78 -6.64 1.21 6.95
CA ILE A 78 -5.38 1.54 6.28
C ILE A 78 -5.02 3.00 6.59
N GLY A 79 -3.99 3.18 7.41
CA GLY A 79 -3.35 4.46 7.71
C GLY A 79 -1.99 4.59 7.03
N LEU A 80 -1.51 5.83 6.88
CA LEU A 80 -0.14 6.13 6.47
C LEU A 80 0.58 6.75 7.66
N ASP A 81 1.79 6.27 7.94
CA ASP A 81 2.64 6.83 8.97
C ASP A 81 4.01 7.11 8.35
N PHE A 82 4.31 8.38 8.15
CA PHE A 82 5.60 8.84 7.66
C PHE A 82 5.74 10.35 7.84
N PHE A 83 6.97 10.81 7.92
CA PHE A 83 7.32 12.21 8.04
C PHE A 83 8.67 12.47 7.37
N ASP A 84 8.63 12.97 6.13
CA ASP A 84 9.82 13.43 5.44
C ASP A 84 9.85 14.96 5.38
N ALA A 85 10.64 15.57 6.27
CA ALA A 85 10.83 17.01 6.34
C ALA A 85 11.81 17.56 5.29
N SER A 86 12.47 16.71 4.51
CA SER A 86 13.47 17.12 3.52
C SER A 86 12.86 17.53 2.18
N ILE A 87 11.57 17.22 1.96
CA ILE A 87 10.85 17.50 0.72
C ILE A 87 9.56 18.30 0.97
N ASN A 88 8.89 18.70 -0.12
CA ASN A 88 7.58 19.34 -0.04
C ASN A 88 6.56 18.40 0.62
N ARG A 89 6.02 18.79 1.78
CA ARG A 89 5.10 17.96 2.59
C ARG A 89 3.81 17.59 1.86
N ILE A 90 3.31 18.46 0.97
CA ILE A 90 2.13 18.19 0.14
C ILE A 90 2.47 17.12 -0.90
N ALA A 91 3.66 17.19 -1.51
CA ALA A 91 4.15 16.12 -2.37
C ALA A 91 4.29 14.81 -1.60
N ALA A 92 4.86 14.82 -0.39
CA ALA A 92 5.02 13.63 0.44
C ALA A 92 3.68 12.90 0.66
N TRP A 93 2.64 13.62 1.10
CA TRP A 93 1.30 13.05 1.27
C TRP A 93 0.71 12.53 -0.03
N ALA A 94 0.77 13.31 -1.11
CA ALA A 94 0.18 12.91 -2.37
C ALA A 94 0.88 11.67 -2.96
N ILE A 95 2.22 11.62 -2.90
CA ILE A 95 3.02 10.48 -3.39
C ILE A 95 2.71 9.24 -2.55
N GLY A 96 2.79 9.32 -1.22
CA GLY A 96 2.57 8.18 -0.34
C GLY A 96 1.15 7.62 -0.43
N THR A 97 0.14 8.50 -0.44
CA THR A 97 -1.26 8.09 -0.56
C THR A 97 -1.55 7.43 -1.90
N ARG A 98 -1.08 8.03 -3.00
CA ARG A 98 -1.27 7.46 -4.34
C ARG A 98 -0.50 6.16 -4.51
N ALA A 99 0.67 6.01 -3.88
CA ALA A 99 1.41 4.75 -3.88
C ALA A 99 0.61 3.63 -3.23
N ALA A 100 0.06 3.86 -2.03
CA ALA A 100 -0.80 2.90 -1.34
C ALA A 100 -2.07 2.58 -2.16
N GLN A 101 -2.72 3.59 -2.74
CA GLN A 101 -3.91 3.39 -3.59
C GLN A 101 -3.60 2.61 -4.87
N LYS A 102 -2.46 2.88 -5.54
CA LYS A 102 -2.02 2.12 -6.72
C LYS A 102 -1.72 0.66 -6.38
N SER A 103 -1.08 0.41 -5.23
CA SER A 103 -0.86 -0.95 -4.73
C SER A 103 -2.17 -1.69 -4.48
N LEU A 104 -3.16 -1.02 -3.90
CA LEU A 104 -4.51 -1.58 -3.71
C LEU A 104 -5.21 -1.83 -5.04
N LEU A 105 -5.15 -0.90 -5.98
CA LEU A 105 -5.71 -1.08 -7.32
C LEU A 105 -5.09 -2.30 -8.03
N LEU A 106 -3.77 -2.43 -7.98
CA LEU A 106 -3.07 -3.57 -8.59
C LEU A 106 -3.53 -4.90 -7.97
N ALA A 107 -3.66 -4.95 -6.64
CA ALA A 107 -4.18 -6.12 -5.94
C ALA A 107 -5.63 -6.47 -6.33
N LEU A 108 -6.49 -5.47 -6.54
CA LEU A 108 -7.87 -5.65 -7.00
C LEU A 108 -7.96 -6.16 -8.46
N LEU A 109 -6.98 -5.82 -9.30
CA LEU A 109 -6.91 -6.23 -10.71
C LEU A 109 -6.24 -7.60 -10.92
N GLU A 110 -5.71 -8.22 -9.86
CA GLU A 110 -5.02 -9.50 -9.95
C GLU A 110 -5.98 -10.63 -10.41
N PRO A 111 -5.55 -11.56 -11.29
CA PRO A 111 -6.33 -12.72 -11.70
C PRO A 111 -6.38 -13.80 -10.59
N ARG A 112 -6.95 -13.45 -9.43
CA ARG A 112 -6.94 -14.24 -8.18
C ARG A 112 -7.43 -15.67 -8.36
N ALA A 113 -8.50 -15.86 -9.15
CA ALA A 113 -9.07 -17.18 -9.39
C ALA A 113 -8.08 -18.11 -10.11
N ALA A 114 -7.44 -17.63 -11.18
CA ALA A 114 -6.47 -18.40 -11.95
C ALA A 114 -5.19 -18.68 -11.14
N LEU A 115 -4.72 -17.69 -10.37
CA LEU A 115 -3.57 -17.88 -9.47
C LEU A 115 -3.84 -18.94 -8.40
N ARG A 116 -5.02 -18.91 -7.79
CA ARG A 116 -5.42 -19.88 -6.77
C ARG A 116 -5.59 -21.28 -7.36
N GLU A 117 -6.17 -21.39 -8.55
CA GLU A 117 -6.30 -22.67 -9.26
C GLU A 117 -4.92 -23.28 -9.58
N ALA A 118 -4.00 -22.48 -10.13
CA ALA A 118 -2.64 -22.91 -10.42
C ALA A 118 -1.87 -23.33 -9.15
N GLU A 119 -2.05 -22.60 -8.04
CA GLU A 119 -1.45 -22.97 -6.76
C GLU A 119 -1.99 -24.29 -6.20
N LEU A 120 -3.32 -24.47 -6.22
CA LEU A 120 -3.98 -25.69 -5.70
C LEU A 120 -3.69 -26.93 -6.56
N SER A 121 -3.44 -26.76 -7.86
CA SER A 121 -3.06 -27.86 -8.75
C SER A 121 -1.56 -28.19 -8.72
N GLY A 122 -0.75 -27.38 -8.02
CA GLY A 122 0.71 -27.54 -7.97
C GLY A 122 1.43 -27.02 -9.22
N ASP A 123 0.75 -26.32 -10.13
CA ASP A 123 1.34 -25.69 -11.31
C ASP A 123 2.00 -24.36 -10.93
N TYR A 124 3.15 -24.46 -10.24
CA TYR A 124 3.91 -23.31 -9.77
C TYR A 124 4.54 -22.51 -10.93
N THR A 125 4.72 -23.14 -12.09
CA THR A 125 5.22 -22.45 -13.29
C THR A 125 4.17 -21.47 -13.80
N THR A 126 2.92 -21.91 -13.97
CA THR A 126 1.83 -21.02 -14.37
C THR A 126 1.58 -19.96 -13.32
N ARG A 127 1.57 -20.32 -12.03
CA ARG A 127 1.39 -19.35 -10.93
C ARG A 127 2.43 -18.23 -11.00
N LEU A 128 3.71 -18.57 -11.13
CA LEU A 128 4.78 -17.56 -11.20
C LEU A 128 4.71 -16.74 -12.49
N ALA A 129 4.44 -17.37 -13.63
CA ALA A 129 4.31 -16.69 -14.91
C ALA A 129 3.17 -15.66 -14.90
N LEU A 130 2.01 -16.01 -14.33
CA LEU A 130 0.87 -15.09 -14.20
C LEU A 130 1.19 -13.90 -13.27
N LEU A 131 1.86 -14.14 -12.14
CA LEU A 131 2.29 -13.07 -11.23
C LEU A 131 3.22 -12.08 -11.93
N GLU A 132 4.20 -12.56 -12.70
CA GLU A 132 5.13 -11.69 -13.43
C GLU A 132 4.44 -10.95 -14.59
N GLN A 133 3.56 -11.62 -15.34
CA GLN A 133 2.83 -10.99 -16.44
C GLN A 133 1.89 -9.88 -15.94
N ALA A 134 1.27 -10.06 -14.76
CA ALA A 134 0.36 -9.07 -14.19
C ALA A 134 1.03 -7.70 -13.96
N LYS A 135 2.36 -7.67 -13.73
CA LYS A 135 3.14 -6.42 -13.58
C LYS A 135 3.13 -5.56 -14.85
N ALA A 136 2.99 -6.19 -16.02
CA ALA A 136 2.98 -5.54 -17.32
C ALA A 136 1.57 -5.26 -17.87
N PHE A 137 0.51 -5.63 -17.14
CA PHE A 137 -0.86 -5.30 -17.54
C PHE A 137 -1.08 -3.78 -17.55
N PRO A 138 -2.04 -3.28 -18.34
CA PRO A 138 -2.31 -1.85 -18.47
C PRO A 138 -3.05 -1.27 -17.24
N TRP A 139 -2.61 -1.59 -16.03
CA TRP A 139 -3.20 -1.08 -14.77
C TRP A 139 -3.07 0.45 -14.66
N SER A 140 -2.05 1.05 -15.30
CA SER A 140 -1.86 2.50 -15.35
C SER A 140 -3.01 3.22 -16.06
N ALA A 141 -3.63 2.58 -17.07
CA ALA A 141 -4.82 3.13 -17.72
C ALA A 141 -6.04 3.12 -16.78
N VAL A 142 -6.19 2.07 -15.97
CA VAL A 142 -7.24 2.00 -14.94
C VAL A 142 -7.01 3.04 -13.86
N TRP A 143 -5.76 3.26 -13.46
CA TRP A 143 -5.39 4.32 -12.51
C TRP A 143 -5.71 5.73 -13.04
N ALA A 144 -5.40 5.99 -14.31
CA ALA A 144 -5.70 7.27 -14.95
C ALA A 144 -7.21 7.54 -14.98
N GLU A 145 -8.01 6.53 -15.37
CA GLU A 145 -9.47 6.61 -15.33
C GLU A 145 -10.00 6.83 -13.90
N PHE A 146 -9.43 6.14 -12.90
CA PHE A 146 -9.78 6.37 -11.50
C PHE A 146 -9.53 7.82 -11.08
N CYS A 147 -8.38 8.40 -11.47
CA CYS A 147 -8.08 9.80 -11.19
C CYS A 147 -9.09 10.74 -11.88
N GLN A 148 -9.39 10.49 -13.16
CA GLN A 148 -10.35 11.27 -13.92
C GLN A 148 -11.75 11.26 -13.29
N ARG A 149 -12.25 10.09 -12.87
CA ARG A 149 -13.56 9.96 -12.22
C ARG A 149 -13.67 10.68 -10.89
N ASN A 150 -12.55 10.88 -10.20
CA ASN A 150 -12.48 11.57 -8.92
C ASN A 150 -12.10 13.05 -9.06
N ASP A 151 -12.02 13.58 -10.28
CA ASP A 151 -11.63 14.98 -10.56
C ASP A 151 -10.30 15.38 -9.91
N VAL A 152 -9.34 14.45 -9.89
CA VAL A 152 -7.98 14.69 -9.38
C VAL A 152 -6.95 14.63 -10.51
N PRO A 153 -5.79 15.31 -10.37
CA PRO A 153 -4.73 15.22 -11.36
C PRO A 153 -4.28 13.78 -11.60
N ASP A 154 -3.92 13.51 -12.84
CA ASP A 154 -3.20 12.30 -13.21
C ASP A 154 -1.73 12.36 -12.74
N GLU A 155 -0.96 11.34 -13.09
CA GLU A 155 0.42 11.22 -12.63
C GLU A 155 1.34 12.32 -13.20
N LEU A 156 1.00 12.86 -14.37
CA LEU A 156 1.77 13.93 -15.01
C LEU A 156 1.39 15.31 -14.46
N GLY A 157 0.13 15.51 -14.09
CA GLY A 157 -0.41 16.77 -13.58
C GLY A 157 -0.18 17.01 -12.09
N LEU A 158 0.12 15.99 -11.29
CA LEU A 158 0.28 16.15 -9.85
C LEU A 158 1.40 17.14 -9.48
N LEU A 159 2.58 16.98 -10.09
CA LEU A 159 3.76 17.78 -9.73
C LEU A 159 3.57 19.26 -10.06
N SER A 160 2.94 19.58 -11.20
CA SER A 160 2.68 20.97 -11.59
C SER A 160 1.77 21.66 -10.57
N LYS A 161 0.69 21.00 -10.12
CA LYS A 161 -0.19 21.52 -9.07
C LYS A 161 0.53 21.78 -7.75
N VAL A 162 1.41 20.88 -7.33
CA VAL A 162 2.22 21.07 -6.12
C VAL A 162 3.17 22.25 -6.28
N LYS A 163 3.85 22.37 -7.43
CA LYS A 163 4.79 23.46 -7.72
C LYS A 163 4.10 24.82 -7.81
N ASP A 164 2.91 24.87 -8.39
CA ASP A 164 2.09 26.08 -8.44
C ASP A 164 1.70 26.53 -7.03
N TYR A 165 1.25 25.61 -6.17
CA TYR A 165 0.91 25.92 -4.78
C TYR A 165 2.14 26.30 -3.94
N GLU A 166 3.28 25.64 -4.18
CA GLU A 166 4.56 25.99 -3.57
C GLU A 166 4.95 27.43 -3.89
N LYS A 167 4.88 27.82 -5.17
CA LYS A 167 5.21 29.18 -5.61
C LYS A 167 4.24 30.23 -5.09
N THR A 168 2.94 29.95 -5.08
CA THR A 168 1.90 30.95 -4.80
C THR A 168 1.53 31.07 -3.33
N VAL A 169 1.74 30.01 -2.54
CA VAL A 169 1.31 29.96 -1.13
C VAL A 169 2.46 29.61 -0.18
N LEU A 170 3.19 28.53 -0.42
CA LEU A 170 4.19 28.07 0.55
C LEU A 170 5.40 29.00 0.63
N SER A 171 5.85 29.55 -0.51
CA SER A 171 6.99 30.47 -0.60
C SER A 171 6.80 31.78 0.19
N ALA A 172 5.55 32.15 0.46
CA ALA A 172 5.19 33.34 1.23
C ALA A 172 5.13 33.09 2.75
N ARG A 173 5.40 31.85 3.19
CA ARG A 173 5.47 31.49 4.61
C ARG A 173 6.93 31.58 5.04
N ASN A 174 7.17 32.34 6.12
CA ASN A 174 8.49 32.59 6.70
C ASN A 174 9.28 31.30 6.96
#